data_AF-A0A968VKS7-F1
#
_entry.id   AF-A0A968VKS7-F1
#
_cell.length_a   1.000
_cell.length_b   1.000
_cell.length_c   1.000
_cell.angle_alpha   90.00
_cell.angle_beta   90.00
_cell.angle_gamma   90.00
#
_symmetry.space_group_name_H-M   'P 1'
#
loop_
_entity.id
_entity.type
_entity.pdbx_description
1 polymer ?
#
loop_
_entity_poly.entity_id
_entity_poly.type
_entity_poly.pdbx_seq_one_letter_code
_entity_poly.pdbx_strand_id
1 'polypeptide(L)'
;MTTVDFIIELFCRVDDALQHSNKHPQANLYPSELVTIGILFAIKGVGNRAFYRWLDRDYRMLFPQLPERTRLFRALQTHADWTDALLAEPTLLGIADSYGIELIRLSRISRSCIQSQCEYV
;
A
#
# COMPACT_ATOMS: atom_id res chain seq x y z
N MET A 1 -0.25 -12.16 -17.94
CA MET A 1 0.85 -11.50 -17.21
C MET A 1 1.17 -12.30 -15.97
N THR A 2 2.44 -12.61 -15.72
CA THR A 2 2.87 -13.18 -14.44
C THR A 2 3.03 -12.06 -13.41
N THR A 3 3.09 -12.41 -12.11
CA THR A 3 3.31 -11.41 -11.05
C THR A 3 4.66 -10.71 -11.20
N VAL A 4 5.66 -11.41 -11.75
CA VAL A 4 6.98 -10.82 -12.02
C VAL A 4 6.88 -9.77 -13.12
N ASP A 5 6.19 -10.07 -14.22
CA ASP A 5 5.96 -9.11 -15.32
C ASP A 5 5.23 -7.87 -14.81
N PHE A 6 4.24 -8.06 -13.94
CA PHE A 6 3.52 -6.95 -13.30
C PHE A 6 4.44 -6.08 -12.43
N ILE A 7 5.29 -6.69 -11.60
CA ILE A 7 6.23 -5.95 -10.74
C ILE A 7 7.26 -5.19 -11.58
N ILE A 8 7.75 -5.78 -12.67
CA ILE A 8 8.69 -5.13 -13.59
C ILE A 8 8.02 -3.94 -14.29
N GLU A 9 6.81 -4.13 -14.82
CA GLU A 9 6.07 -3.04 -15.48
C GLU A 9 5.77 -1.90 -14.49
N LEU A 10 5.36 -2.24 -13.25
CA LEU A 10 5.14 -1.27 -12.19
C LEU A 10 6.43 -0.49 -11.89
N PHE A 11 7.55 -1.19 -11.75
CA PHE A 11 8.85 -0.58 -11.50
C PHE A 11 9.24 0.39 -12.62
N CYS A 12 9.09 0.00 -13.89
CA CYS A 12 9.41 0.88 -15.02
C CYS A 12 8.59 2.18 -14.99
N ARG A 13 7.27 2.10 -14.73
CA ARG A 13 6.42 3.30 -14.64
C ARG A 13 6.79 4.21 -13.46
N VAL A 14 7.15 3.61 -12.33
CA VAL A 14 7.60 4.33 -11.13
C VAL A 14 8.94 5.01 -11.38
N ASP A 15 9.87 4.32 -12.02
CA ASP A 15 11.20 4.85 -12.36
C ASP A 15 11.10 6.02 -13.34
N ASP A 16 10.24 5.91 -14.36
CA ASP A 16 9.96 7.00 -15.30
C ASP A 16 9.40 8.25 -14.60
N ALA A 17 8.53 8.07 -13.60
CA ALA A 17 7.99 9.18 -12.81
C ALA A 17 9.03 9.79 -11.85
N LEU A 18 10.02 9.01 -11.41
CA LEU A 18 11.03 9.38 -10.41
C LEU A 18 12.42 9.70 -11.00
N GLN A 19 12.54 9.88 -12.32
CA GLN A 19 13.79 10.07 -13.09
C GLN A 19 14.80 11.11 -12.52
N HIS A 20 14.38 11.99 -11.61
CA HIS A 20 15.23 13.03 -11.00
C HIS A 20 15.64 12.76 -9.55
N SER A 21 15.31 11.58 -9.00
CA SER A 21 15.62 11.26 -7.60
C SER A 21 17.03 10.70 -7.45
N ASN A 22 17.93 11.48 -6.85
CA ASN A 22 19.29 11.02 -6.55
C ASN A 22 19.25 9.95 -5.45
N LYS A 23 19.89 8.80 -5.68
CA LYS A 23 20.09 7.79 -4.63
C LYS A 23 20.98 8.38 -3.53
N HIS A 24 20.48 8.38 -2.31
CA HIS A 24 21.30 8.77 -1.17
C HIS A 24 22.48 7.78 -1.02
N PRO A 25 23.73 8.23 -0.82
CA PRO A 25 24.91 7.36 -0.81
C PRO A 25 24.86 6.22 0.23
N GLN A 26 24.06 6.38 1.27
CA GLN A 26 23.89 5.40 2.36
C GLN A 26 22.60 4.56 2.25
N ALA A 27 21.78 4.78 1.21
CA ALA A 27 20.56 4.01 1.03
C ALA A 27 20.88 2.67 0.33
N ASN A 28 20.43 1.57 0.91
CA ASN A 28 20.55 0.25 0.28
C ASN A 28 19.71 0.18 -1.02
N LEU A 29 18.47 0.68 -0.95
CA LEU A 29 17.51 0.68 -2.05
C LEU A 29 17.52 2.03 -2.79
N TYR A 30 17.22 1.99 -4.09
CA TYR A 30 16.89 3.18 -4.86
C TYR A 30 15.51 3.73 -4.44
N PRO A 31 15.27 5.05 -4.59
CA PRO A 31 13.95 5.63 -4.35
C PRO A 31 12.83 4.93 -5.15
N SER A 32 13.05 4.62 -6.43
CA SER A 32 12.08 3.92 -7.28
C SER A 32 11.77 2.50 -6.79
N GLU A 33 12.79 1.75 -6.33
CA GLU A 33 12.59 0.43 -5.71
C GLU A 33 11.76 0.53 -4.43
N LEU A 34 12.10 1.49 -3.56
CA LEU A 34 11.41 1.69 -2.28
C LEU A 34 9.93 2.02 -2.51
N VAL A 35 9.66 2.92 -3.44
CA VAL A 35 8.30 3.33 -3.79
C VAL A 35 7.52 2.17 -4.43
N THR A 36 8.15 1.39 -5.31
CA THR A 36 7.55 0.17 -5.88
C THR A 36 7.15 -0.83 -4.79
N ILE A 37 8.02 -1.06 -3.80
CA ILE A 37 7.72 -1.93 -2.65
C ILE A 37 6.56 -1.36 -1.82
N GLY A 38 6.51 -0.03 -1.63
CA GLY A 38 5.42 0.65 -0.94
C GLY A 38 4.06 0.46 -1.62
N ILE A 39 4.00 0.60 -2.95
CA ILE A 39 2.79 0.37 -3.75
C ILE A 39 2.37 -1.11 -3.66
N LEU A 40 3.32 -2.04 -3.79
CA LEU A 40 3.05 -3.47 -3.64
C LEU A 40 2.49 -3.79 -2.25
N PHE A 41 3.01 -3.15 -1.20
CA PHE A 41 2.51 -3.31 0.15
C PHE A 41 1.06 -2.83 0.29
N ALA A 42 0.75 -1.65 -0.25
CA ALA A 42 -0.60 -1.08 -0.24
C ALA A 42 -1.60 -1.97 -1.01
N ILE A 43 -1.24 -2.44 -2.21
CA ILE A 43 -2.08 -3.33 -3.02
C ILE A 43 -2.29 -4.68 -2.33
N LYS A 44 -1.25 -5.23 -1.68
CA LYS A 44 -1.35 -6.54 -1.03
C LYS A 44 -2.24 -6.51 0.20
N GLY A 45 -2.28 -5.39 0.94
CA GLY A 45 -3.16 -5.20 2.09
C GLY A 45 -2.93 -6.18 3.25
N VAL A 46 -1.74 -6.78 3.35
CA VAL A 46 -1.38 -7.73 4.43
C VAL A 46 -0.42 -7.10 5.43
N GLY A 47 -0.40 -7.61 6.66
CA GLY A 47 0.48 -7.05 7.70
C GLY A 47 1.97 -7.15 7.39
N ASN A 48 2.76 -6.25 7.98
CA ASN A 48 4.20 -6.04 7.73
C ASN A 48 5.04 -7.33 7.69
N ARG A 49 4.81 -8.25 8.65
CA ARG A 49 5.55 -9.52 8.72
C ARG A 49 5.20 -10.47 7.59
N ALA A 50 3.91 -10.55 7.23
CA ALA A 50 3.45 -11.44 6.17
C ALA A 50 3.93 -10.92 4.81
N PHE A 51 3.84 -9.61 4.58
CA PHE A 51 4.33 -8.96 3.38
C PHE A 51 5.85 -9.18 3.20
N TYR A 52 6.64 -8.88 4.23
CA TYR A 52 8.10 -9.03 4.15
C TYR A 52 8.51 -10.47 3.86
N ARG A 53 7.86 -11.46 4.50
CA ARG A 53 8.14 -12.88 4.24
C ARG A 53 7.81 -13.29 2.81
N TRP A 54 6.72 -12.77 2.26
CA TRP A 54 6.32 -13.02 0.88
C TRP A 54 7.32 -12.39 -0.10
N LEU A 55 7.69 -11.13 0.13
CA LEU A 55 8.65 -10.39 -0.69
C LEU A 55 10.04 -11.06 -0.71
N ASP A 56 10.53 -11.45 0.47
CA ASP A 56 11.85 -12.08 0.65
C ASP A 56 11.91 -13.50 0.07
N ARG A 57 10.81 -14.25 0.13
CA ARG A 57 10.76 -15.62 -0.42
C ARG A 57 10.67 -15.64 -1.93
N ASP A 58 9.78 -14.81 -2.50
CA ASP A 58 9.36 -14.95 -3.89
C ASP A 58 10.05 -13.93 -4.82
N TYR A 59 10.50 -12.78 -4.30
CA TYR A 59 10.97 -11.64 -5.12
C TYR A 59 12.32 -11.09 -4.70
N ARG A 60 13.09 -11.80 -3.87
CA ARG A 60 14.45 -11.38 -3.50
C ARG A 60 15.40 -11.25 -4.69
N MET A 61 15.14 -11.96 -5.78
CA MET A 61 15.89 -11.80 -7.03
C MET A 61 15.69 -10.43 -7.67
N LEU A 62 14.51 -9.81 -7.49
CA LEU A 62 14.20 -8.48 -8.01
C LEU A 62 14.75 -7.38 -7.09
N PHE A 63 14.89 -7.64 -5.79
CA PHE A 63 15.38 -6.69 -4.79
C PHE A 63 16.58 -7.28 -4.01
N PRO A 64 17.78 -7.36 -4.62
CA PRO A 64 18.91 -8.08 -4.03
C PRO A 64 19.45 -7.44 -2.73
N GLN A 65 19.27 -6.12 -2.56
CA GLN A 65 19.74 -5.37 -1.38
C GLN A 65 18.64 -5.09 -0.36
N LEU A 66 17.66 -5.98 -0.23
CA LEU A 66 16.53 -5.79 0.70
C LEU A 66 17.02 -5.62 2.16
N PRO A 67 16.73 -4.48 2.81
CA PRO A 67 17.10 -4.25 4.20
C PRO A 67 16.25 -5.09 5.15
N GLU A 68 16.71 -5.24 6.39
CA GLU A 68 15.93 -5.91 7.45
C GLU A 68 14.53 -5.29 7.57
N ARG A 69 13.52 -6.13 7.84
CA ARG A 69 12.09 -5.76 7.90
C ARG A 69 11.84 -4.42 8.58
N THR A 70 12.37 -4.25 9.78
CA THR A 70 12.12 -3.05 10.59
C THR A 70 12.76 -1.81 9.97
N ARG A 71 13.93 -1.93 9.32
CA ARG A 71 14.53 -0.86 8.52
C ARG A 71 13.72 -0.56 7.26
N LEU A 72 13.22 -1.57 6.55
CA LEU A 72 12.39 -1.39 5.35
C LEU A 72 11.15 -0.54 5.66
N PHE A 73 10.37 -0.92 6.68
CA PHE A 73 9.14 -0.19 7.00
C PHE A 73 9.39 1.20 7.58
N ARG A 74 10.51 1.42 8.27
CA ARG A 74 10.94 2.77 8.65
C ARG A 74 11.27 3.61 7.42
N ALA A 75 12.02 3.06 6.46
CA ALA A 75 12.33 3.76 5.21
C ALA A 75 11.06 4.10 4.42
N LEU A 76 10.11 3.16 4.32
CA LEU A 76 8.80 3.41 3.70
C LEU A 76 8.03 4.55 4.39
N GLN A 77 8.10 4.62 5.72
CA GLN A 77 7.44 5.69 6.48
C GLN A 77 8.16 7.04 6.34
N THR A 78 9.49 7.06 6.38
CA THR A 78 10.31 8.28 6.21
C THR A 78 10.13 8.89 4.82
N HIS A 79 9.90 8.06 3.82
CA HIS A 79 9.82 8.48 2.42
C HIS A 79 8.40 8.37 1.86
N ALA A 80 7.39 8.42 2.73
CA ALA A 80 5.99 8.45 2.32
C ALA A 80 5.72 9.62 1.36
N ASP A 81 6.37 10.76 1.57
CA ASP A 81 6.26 11.95 0.70
C ASP A 81 6.69 11.68 -0.76
N TRP A 82 7.53 10.68 -1.03
CA TRP A 82 7.87 10.30 -2.42
C TRP A 82 6.70 9.63 -3.14
N THR A 83 5.74 9.08 -2.40
CA THR A 83 4.50 8.56 -2.99
C THR A 83 3.56 9.67 -3.43
N ASP A 84 3.72 10.92 -2.94
CA ASP A 84 2.91 12.06 -3.39
C ASP A 84 3.12 12.37 -4.88
N ALA A 85 4.32 12.14 -5.40
CA ALA A 85 4.61 12.30 -6.83
C ALA A 85 3.90 11.26 -7.71
N LEU A 86 3.43 10.16 -7.12
CA LEU A 86 2.66 9.12 -7.79
C LEU A 86 1.16 9.20 -7.51
N LEU A 87 0.74 10.07 -6.59
CA LEU A 87 -0.67 10.38 -6.41
C LEU A 87 -1.14 11.12 -7.66
N ALA A 88 -2.12 10.55 -8.33
CA ALA A 88 -2.83 11.26 -9.38
C ALA A 88 -3.44 12.54 -8.79
N GLU A 89 -3.52 13.60 -9.59
CA GLU A 89 -4.25 14.80 -9.22
C GLU A 89 -5.67 14.39 -8.79
N PRO A 90 -6.15 14.83 -7.61
CA PRO A 90 -7.42 14.38 -7.08
C PRO A 90 -8.55 14.82 -8.01
N THR A 91 -8.98 13.91 -8.86
CA THR A 91 -10.13 14.11 -9.75
C THR A 91 -11.41 13.84 -8.99
N LEU A 92 -12.52 14.47 -9.41
CA LEU A 92 -13.83 14.32 -8.79
C LEU A 92 -14.27 12.84 -8.67
N LEU A 93 -13.83 11.98 -9.60
CA LEU A 93 -14.03 10.53 -9.57
C LEU A 93 -13.16 9.82 -8.50
N GLY A 94 -11.89 10.19 -8.31
CA GLY A 94 -11.02 9.61 -7.29
C GLY A 94 -11.39 9.99 -5.85
N ILE A 95 -11.97 11.18 -5.69
CA ILE A 95 -12.57 11.63 -4.42
C ILE A 95 -13.82 10.80 -4.11
N ALA A 96 -14.70 10.57 -5.09
CA ALA A 96 -15.90 9.75 -4.92
C ALA A 96 -15.57 8.29 -4.56
N ASP A 97 -14.50 7.71 -5.14
CA ASP A 97 -14.04 6.35 -4.83
C ASP A 97 -13.46 6.24 -3.40
N SER A 98 -12.85 7.32 -2.90
CA SER A 98 -12.37 7.41 -1.51
C SER A 98 -13.51 7.50 -0.48
N TYR A 99 -14.62 8.16 -0.84
CA TYR A 99 -15.83 8.19 0.00
C TYR A 99 -16.71 6.91 -0.15
N GLY A 100 -16.43 6.06 -1.14
CA GLY A 100 -17.23 4.87 -1.45
C GLY A 100 -17.15 3.74 -0.42
N ILE A 101 -16.11 3.70 0.42
CA ILE A 101 -15.95 2.66 1.44
C ILE A 101 -16.66 3.03 2.76
N GLU A 102 -16.73 4.31 3.09
CA GLU A 102 -17.38 4.80 4.33
C GLU A 102 -18.93 4.73 4.25
N LEU A 103 -19.50 4.55 3.06
CA LEU A 103 -20.95 4.43 2.83
C LEU A 103 -21.44 2.98 2.64
N ILE A 104 -20.57 1.98 2.51
CA ILE A 104 -20.98 0.57 2.58
C ILE A 104 -20.96 0.12 4.06
N ARG A 105 -21.91 0.65 4.83
CA ARG A 105 -22.44 -0.04 6.01
C ARG A 105 -23.97 -0.06 5.97
N LEU A 106 -24.50 -0.80 5.00
CA LEU A 106 -25.89 -1.23 4.96
C LEU A 106 -25.84 -2.71 4.60
N SER A 107 -25.70 -3.66 5.52
CA SER A 107 -26.75 -3.98 6.48
C SER A 107 -26.29 -5.14 7.38
N ARG A 108 -26.16 -4.87 8.68
CA ARG A 108 -26.26 -5.91 9.72
C ARG A 108 -26.91 -5.38 11.01
N ILE A 109 -27.84 -4.44 10.85
CA ILE A 109 -28.84 -4.11 11.88
C ILE A 109 -30.16 -4.72 11.38
N SER A 110 -30.24 -6.03 11.55
CA SER A 110 -31.49 -6.76 11.61
C SER A 110 -31.26 -7.92 12.58
N ARG A 111 -31.05 -7.58 13.85
CA ARG A 111 -31.42 -8.46 14.95
C ARG A 111 -32.44 -7.72 15.80
N SER A 112 -33.64 -7.60 15.25
CA SER A 112 -34.85 -7.41 16.02
C SER A 112 -35.06 -8.64 16.90
N CYS A 113 -34.58 -8.59 18.15
CA CYS A 113 -35.21 -9.27 19.29
C CYS A 113 -34.58 -8.75 20.61
N ILE A 114 -35.13 -7.67 21.16
CA ILE A 114 -35.28 -7.54 22.61
C ILE A 114 -36.77 -7.29 22.80
N GLN A 115 -37.48 -8.39 22.96
CA GLN A 115 -38.85 -8.43 23.43
C GLN A 115 -38.76 -8.47 24.95
N SER A 116 -39.33 -7.46 25.62
CA SER A 116 -39.90 -7.45 26.99
C SER A 116 -39.46 -6.24 27.83
N GLN A 117 -40.48 -5.50 28.29
CA GLN A 117 -40.54 -4.53 29.38
C GLN A 117 -40.04 -3.10 29.12
N CYS A 118 -41.01 -2.20 28.90
CA CYS A 118 -41.36 -1.16 29.88
C CYS A 118 -42.76 -0.61 29.54
N GLU A 119 -43.79 -1.23 30.13
CA GLU A 119 -45.05 -0.55 30.46
C GLU A 119 -44.73 0.67 31.31
N TYR A 120 -45.25 1.84 30.94
CA TYR A 120 -45.43 2.96 31.85
C TYR A 120 -46.91 3.30 31.89
N VAL A 121 -47.41 3.25 33.12
CA VAL A 121 -48.58 3.94 33.66
C VAL A 121 -48.65 5.39 33.14
#